data_AF-A0A3P6T8S0-F1
#
_entry.id   AF-A0A3P6T8S0-F1
#
_cell.length_a   1.000
_cell.length_b   1.000
_cell.length_c   1.000
_cell.angle_alpha   90.00
_cell.angle_beta   90.00
_cell.angle_gamma   90.00
#
_symmetry.space_group_name_H-M   'P 1'
#
loop_
_entity.id
_entity.type
_entity.pdbx_description
1 polymer ?
#
loop_
_entity_poly.entity_id
_entity_poly.type
_entity_poly.pdbx_seq_one_letter_code
_entity_poly.pdbx_strand_id
1 'polypeptide(L)'
;MMTKIMLIFIIKGIYCNDIRQRLITLLRTDTKFYDQWIHLVELQDRQMREQNMGSALEEIADLVRNCAPNVDPKLDHVDYVCPADIQFYAELGQLTQYCNDDVVELIEGRLDSCHHASYTSSLPSIVKFLMKFIRNLTVIETSNATKLENQTQYLVEQFIEHRNWRNKWKLIVIMPNVEDGELRESEQSAIKVMKSIKLLYDVIPQRTILVVVRSSTLKLWFDASKAHRACQQLLKPWKFYENLNAISIWDQIEKICGLHFQNSLFTVQILPLMKNASLPLLAGSNQIDLSLLGHDCVHFSPRGLSLLHIATWNAILTRSADRSQTFNFSLEQPICADPQCPFIRTNTNSASCGPWNNHTNKSGMRLEKQQLIAIGASILTIVLLAIVVAINCCCRRYEHKIDELAKNFPRKPPVGADWTTWKYIDDESTSSTKS
;
A
#
# COMPACT_ATOMS: atom_id res chain seq x y z
N MET A 1 -36.93 -19.11 -27.06
CA MET A 1 -36.01 -19.47 -25.95
C MET A 1 -34.59 -19.79 -26.46
N MET A 2 -34.44 -20.56 -27.54
CA MET A 2 -33.13 -20.84 -28.17
C MET A 2 -32.34 -19.60 -28.62
N THR A 3 -32.98 -18.55 -29.13
CA THR A 3 -32.30 -17.32 -29.59
C THR A 3 -31.70 -16.49 -28.46
N LYS A 4 -32.34 -16.44 -27.28
CA LYS A 4 -31.77 -15.79 -26.07
C LYS A 4 -30.62 -16.61 -25.48
N ILE A 5 -30.72 -17.94 -25.53
CA ILE A 5 -29.67 -18.86 -25.06
C ILE A 5 -28.43 -18.78 -25.97
N MET A 6 -28.63 -18.77 -27.30
CA MET A 6 -27.56 -18.52 -28.28
C MET A 6 -26.91 -17.14 -28.10
N LEU A 7 -27.69 -16.09 -27.83
CA LEU A 7 -27.11 -14.77 -27.54
C LEU A 7 -26.28 -14.77 -26.25
N ILE A 8 -26.72 -15.48 -25.20
CA ILE A 8 -25.97 -15.61 -23.94
C ILE A 8 -24.69 -16.43 -24.12
N PHE A 9 -24.69 -17.47 -24.96
CA PHE A 9 -23.50 -18.24 -25.29
C PHE A 9 -22.55 -17.50 -26.25
N ILE A 10 -23.06 -16.69 -27.17
CA ILE A 10 -22.26 -15.82 -28.04
C ILE A 10 -21.66 -14.68 -27.21
N ILE A 11 -22.39 -14.13 -26.24
CA ILE A 11 -21.87 -13.12 -25.30
C ILE A 11 -20.85 -13.74 -24.32
N LYS A 12 -21.07 -14.96 -23.83
CA LYS A 12 -20.07 -15.70 -23.04
C LYS A 12 -18.83 -16.11 -23.86
N GLY A 13 -19.00 -16.43 -25.14
CA GLY A 13 -17.89 -16.80 -26.04
C GLY A 13 -17.05 -15.61 -26.49
N ILE A 14 -17.63 -14.41 -26.57
CA ILE A 14 -16.92 -13.17 -26.95
C ILE A 14 -16.23 -12.50 -25.75
N TYR A 15 -16.70 -12.76 -24.53
CA TYR A 15 -16.06 -12.36 -23.27
C TYR A 15 -15.37 -13.56 -22.61
N CYS A 16 -14.36 -14.13 -23.26
CA CYS A 16 -13.43 -15.01 -22.54
C CYS A 16 -12.69 -14.14 -21.49
N ASN A 17 -12.91 -14.42 -20.20
CA ASN A 17 -12.12 -13.88 -19.09
C ASN A 17 -10.68 -14.45 -19.04
N ASP A 18 -10.30 -15.20 -20.07
CA ASP A 18 -8.97 -15.79 -20.28
C ASP A 18 -8.32 -15.08 -21.47
N ILE A 19 -7.28 -14.29 -21.18
CA ILE A 19 -6.58 -13.47 -22.18
C ILE A 19 -5.86 -14.34 -23.21
N ARG A 20 -5.32 -15.49 -22.78
CA ARG A 20 -4.63 -16.42 -23.66
C ARG A 20 -5.59 -17.01 -24.69
N GLN A 21 -6.77 -17.46 -24.26
CA GLN A 21 -7.79 -17.98 -25.19
C GLN A 21 -8.28 -16.88 -26.15
N ARG A 22 -8.41 -15.65 -25.66
CA ARG A 22 -8.76 -14.50 -26.51
C ARG A 22 -7.69 -14.23 -27.55
N LEU A 23 -6.41 -14.22 -27.17
CA LEU A 23 -5.28 -14.05 -28.08
C LEU A 23 -5.27 -15.14 -29.15
N ILE A 24 -5.34 -16.41 -28.75
CA ILE A 24 -5.40 -17.57 -29.67
C ILE A 24 -6.56 -17.43 -30.66
N THR A 25 -7.73 -17.02 -30.18
CA THR A 25 -8.92 -16.83 -31.01
C THR A 25 -8.67 -15.73 -32.03
N LEU A 26 -8.22 -14.54 -31.60
CA LEU A 26 -7.98 -13.41 -32.49
C LEU A 26 -6.93 -13.72 -33.55
N LEU A 27 -5.81 -14.37 -33.18
CA LEU A 27 -4.78 -14.77 -34.13
C LEU A 27 -5.29 -15.75 -35.21
N ARG A 28 -6.27 -16.59 -34.88
CA ARG A 28 -6.87 -17.54 -35.82
C ARG A 28 -7.97 -16.93 -36.69
N THR A 29 -8.75 -16.00 -36.14
CA THR A 29 -9.99 -15.54 -36.78
C THR A 29 -9.92 -14.15 -37.40
N ASP A 30 -8.92 -13.33 -37.05
CA ASP A 30 -8.79 -11.95 -37.53
C ASP A 30 -7.39 -11.73 -38.11
N THR A 31 -7.27 -11.84 -39.43
CA THR A 31 -6.01 -11.64 -40.17
C THR A 31 -5.42 -10.26 -39.92
N LYS A 32 -6.26 -9.22 -39.79
CA LYS A 32 -5.78 -7.87 -39.52
C LYS A 32 -5.21 -7.79 -38.10
N PHE A 33 -5.83 -8.44 -37.13
CA PHE A 33 -5.26 -8.54 -35.79
C PHE A 33 -3.93 -9.30 -35.81
N TYR A 34 -3.85 -10.42 -36.54
CA TYR A 34 -2.61 -11.18 -36.69
C TYR A 34 -1.47 -10.30 -37.18
N ASP A 35 -1.66 -9.54 -38.26
CA ASP A 35 -0.63 -8.63 -38.78
C ASP A 35 -0.22 -7.57 -37.76
N GLN A 36 -1.18 -7.02 -37.02
CA GLN A 36 -0.88 -6.07 -35.94
C GLN A 36 -0.14 -6.74 -34.78
N TRP A 37 -0.46 -7.98 -34.45
CA TRP A 37 0.19 -8.69 -33.36
C TRP A 37 1.64 -9.07 -33.72
N ILE A 38 1.90 -9.52 -34.95
CA ILE A 38 3.26 -9.71 -35.45
C ILE A 38 4.06 -8.41 -35.37
N HIS A 39 3.48 -7.30 -35.82
CA HIS A 39 4.11 -5.98 -35.70
C HIS A 39 4.40 -5.59 -34.22
N LEU A 40 3.51 -5.93 -33.29
CA LEU A 40 3.75 -5.70 -31.86
C LEU A 40 4.96 -6.51 -31.37
N VAL A 41 5.01 -7.80 -31.69
CA VAL A 41 6.10 -8.70 -31.26
C VAL A 41 7.45 -8.22 -31.80
N GLU A 42 7.51 -7.85 -33.09
CA GLU A 42 8.71 -7.27 -33.70
C GLU A 42 9.10 -5.91 -33.10
N LEU A 43 8.12 -5.09 -32.73
CA LEU A 43 8.35 -3.82 -32.06
C LEU A 43 8.92 -4.03 -30.65
N GLN A 44 8.35 -4.94 -29.87
CA GLN A 44 8.83 -5.27 -28.52
C GLN A 44 10.26 -5.81 -28.56
N ASP A 45 10.57 -6.72 -29.47
CA ASP A 45 11.92 -7.26 -29.63
C ASP A 45 12.95 -6.16 -30.00
N ARG A 46 12.58 -5.24 -30.90
CA ARG A 46 13.43 -4.10 -31.26
C ARG A 46 13.67 -3.16 -30.08
N GLN A 47 12.61 -2.78 -29.37
CA GLN A 47 12.68 -1.91 -28.18
C GLN A 47 13.55 -2.54 -27.09
N MET A 48 13.42 -3.85 -26.87
CA MET A 48 14.24 -4.58 -25.92
C MET A 48 15.74 -4.48 -26.28
N ARG A 49 16.08 -4.73 -27.55
CA ARG A 49 17.46 -4.64 -28.05
C ARG A 49 18.04 -3.22 -27.96
N GLU A 50 17.23 -2.20 -28.21
CA GLU A 50 17.64 -0.78 -28.10
C GLU A 50 17.94 -0.36 -26.66
N GLN A 51 17.18 -0.85 -25.68
CA GLN A 51 17.37 -0.47 -24.28
C GLN A 51 18.57 -1.18 -23.62
N ASN A 52 18.94 -2.38 -24.07
CA ASN A 52 20.12 -3.15 -23.64
C ASN A 52 20.38 -3.15 -22.11
N MET A 53 19.32 -3.30 -21.29
CA MET A 53 19.41 -3.22 -19.82
C MET A 53 19.77 -4.55 -19.13
N GLY A 54 19.97 -5.63 -19.87
CA GLY A 54 20.21 -6.97 -19.31
C GLY A 54 21.41 -7.02 -18.37
N SER A 55 22.56 -6.50 -18.82
CA SER A 55 23.79 -6.48 -18.01
C SER A 55 23.67 -5.59 -16.77
N ALA A 56 23.04 -4.42 -16.91
CA ALA A 56 22.84 -3.49 -15.79
C ALA A 56 21.95 -4.11 -14.69
N LEU A 57 20.90 -4.84 -15.07
CA LEU A 57 20.06 -5.56 -14.12
C LEU A 57 20.83 -6.65 -13.38
N GLU A 58 21.63 -7.44 -14.09
CA GLU A 58 22.46 -8.49 -13.48
C GLU A 58 23.48 -7.93 -12.48
N GLU A 59 24.16 -6.83 -12.83
CA GLU A 59 25.12 -6.15 -11.95
C GLU A 59 24.47 -5.63 -10.65
N ILE A 60 23.26 -5.09 -10.76
CA ILE A 60 22.55 -4.47 -9.65
C ILE A 60 22.08 -5.50 -8.61
N ALA A 61 21.80 -6.75 -9.01
CA ALA A 61 21.43 -7.81 -8.06
C ALA A 61 22.54 -8.18 -7.08
N ASP A 62 23.77 -7.80 -7.37
CA ASP A 62 24.92 -8.11 -6.54
C ASP A 62 25.20 -7.02 -5.49
N LEU A 63 24.60 -5.84 -5.64
CA LEU A 63 24.72 -4.74 -4.68
C LEU A 63 24.19 -5.13 -3.29
N VAL A 64 23.15 -5.96 -3.23
CA VAL A 64 22.57 -6.40 -1.94
C VAL A 64 23.53 -7.30 -1.14
N ARG A 65 24.56 -7.89 -1.76
CA ARG A 65 25.57 -8.68 -1.02
C ARG A 65 26.35 -7.84 -0.01
N ASN A 66 26.46 -6.54 -0.27
CA ASN A 66 27.17 -5.60 0.59
C ASN A 66 26.31 -5.06 1.74
N CYS A 67 25.04 -5.49 1.83
CA CYS A 67 24.19 -5.13 2.97
C CYS A 67 24.65 -5.92 4.21
N ALA A 68 25.17 -5.23 5.24
CA ALA A 68 25.58 -5.80 6.52
C ALA A 68 25.03 -4.97 7.70
N PRO A 69 24.76 -5.52 8.90
CA PRO A 69 24.95 -6.91 9.34
C PRO A 69 23.73 -7.59 9.99
N ASN A 70 23.95 -8.88 10.26
CA ASN A 70 23.18 -9.78 11.12
C ASN A 70 23.16 -9.25 12.57
N VAL A 71 22.01 -8.78 13.03
CA VAL A 71 21.81 -8.31 14.41
C VAL A 71 21.01 -9.38 15.13
N ASP A 72 21.50 -9.87 16.28
CA ASP A 72 20.70 -10.72 17.17
C ASP A 72 19.97 -9.84 18.18
N PRO A 73 18.71 -9.51 17.90
CA PRO A 73 17.70 -9.60 18.92
C PRO A 73 16.64 -10.54 18.39
N LYS A 74 16.74 -11.84 18.74
CA LYS A 74 15.66 -12.83 18.59
C LYS A 74 14.43 -12.47 19.43
N LEU A 75 13.79 -11.37 19.08
CA LEU A 75 12.43 -11.04 19.48
C LEU A 75 11.52 -11.73 18.47
N ASP A 76 10.72 -12.68 18.96
CA ASP A 76 9.73 -13.38 18.14
C ASP A 76 8.54 -12.46 17.89
N HIS A 77 8.76 -11.45 17.04
CA HIS A 77 7.78 -10.44 16.72
C HIS A 77 8.04 -9.86 15.32
N VAL A 78 6.97 -9.59 14.58
CA VAL A 78 6.97 -9.23 13.15
C VAL A 78 7.73 -7.94 12.85
N ASP A 79 7.75 -7.03 13.81
CA ASP A 79 8.47 -5.75 13.73
C ASP A 79 10.00 -5.85 13.76
N TYR A 80 10.56 -7.00 14.13
CA TYR A 80 12.00 -7.22 14.25
C TYR A 80 12.54 -8.22 13.22
N VAL A 81 11.78 -8.52 12.17
CA VAL A 81 12.17 -9.48 11.14
C VAL A 81 13.10 -8.82 10.14
N CYS A 82 14.34 -9.28 10.09
CA CYS A 82 15.30 -8.92 9.06
C CYS A 82 15.03 -9.72 7.77
N PRO A 83 15.44 -9.21 6.59
CA PRO A 83 15.37 -10.02 5.35
C PRO A 83 16.05 -11.38 5.48
N ALA A 84 17.14 -11.48 6.26
CA ALA A 84 17.87 -12.72 6.50
C ALA A 84 17.14 -13.73 7.42
N ASP A 85 16.09 -13.32 8.13
CA ASP A 85 15.28 -14.20 8.99
C ASP A 85 14.25 -15.01 8.20
N ILE A 86 13.97 -14.60 6.96
CA ILE A 86 13.01 -15.28 6.08
C ILE A 86 13.52 -16.68 5.72
N GLN A 87 12.65 -17.67 5.83
CA GLN A 87 12.97 -19.08 5.54
C GLN A 87 12.05 -19.69 4.50
N PHE A 88 10.86 -19.11 4.31
CA PHE A 88 9.95 -19.46 3.23
C PHE A 88 9.60 -18.23 2.41
N TYR A 89 9.55 -18.40 1.11
CA TYR A 89 9.12 -17.37 0.17
C TYR A 89 8.04 -17.94 -0.75
N ALA A 90 6.99 -17.16 -1.02
CA ALA A 90 5.94 -17.54 -1.96
C ALA A 90 5.39 -16.31 -2.68
N GLU A 91 4.90 -16.53 -3.90
CA GLU A 91 4.33 -15.50 -4.77
C GLU A 91 2.94 -15.90 -5.26
N LEU A 92 2.01 -14.94 -5.22
CA LEU A 92 0.65 -15.08 -5.70
C LEU A 92 0.27 -13.88 -6.56
N GLY A 93 -0.70 -14.08 -7.45
CA GLY A 93 -1.24 -13.06 -8.34
C GLY A 93 -0.53 -13.05 -9.69
N GLN A 94 -1.29 -12.72 -10.74
CA GLN A 94 -0.79 -12.80 -12.11
C GLN A 94 0.32 -11.77 -12.42
N LEU A 95 0.48 -10.68 -11.65
CA LEU A 95 1.64 -9.78 -11.80
C LEU A 95 2.93 -10.34 -11.21
N THR A 96 2.92 -11.50 -10.56
CA THR A 96 4.14 -12.22 -10.17
C THR A 96 4.68 -13.13 -11.27
N GLN A 97 3.94 -13.23 -12.39
CA GLN A 97 4.26 -14.08 -13.53
C GLN A 97 4.64 -13.25 -14.75
N TYR A 98 5.44 -13.83 -15.64
CA TYR A 98 5.89 -13.19 -16.88
C TYR A 98 5.65 -14.08 -18.11
N CYS A 99 5.60 -13.45 -19.28
CA CYS A 99 5.64 -14.12 -20.58
C CYS A 99 7.08 -14.27 -21.09
N ASN A 100 7.44 -15.44 -21.62
CA ASN A 100 8.65 -15.54 -22.42
C ASN A 100 8.37 -14.99 -23.83
N ASP A 101 9.12 -13.96 -24.24
CA ASP A 101 8.88 -13.22 -25.48
C ASP A 101 9.96 -13.52 -26.52
N ASP A 102 10.29 -14.81 -26.70
CA ASP A 102 11.18 -15.24 -27.79
C ASP A 102 10.52 -14.95 -29.15
N VAL A 103 11.07 -13.97 -29.86
CA VAL A 103 10.54 -13.47 -31.11
C VAL A 103 10.43 -14.56 -32.19
N VAL A 104 11.35 -15.55 -32.20
CA VAL A 104 11.36 -16.62 -33.19
C VAL A 104 10.21 -17.59 -32.92
N GLU A 105 10.06 -18.02 -31.67
CA GLU A 105 8.97 -18.89 -31.25
C GLU A 105 7.60 -18.26 -31.53
N LEU A 106 7.44 -16.98 -31.20
CA LEU A 106 6.20 -16.23 -31.39
C LEU A 106 5.83 -16.05 -32.86
N ILE A 107 6.79 -15.73 -33.73
CA ILE A 107 6.58 -15.60 -35.18
C ILE A 107 6.21 -16.95 -35.80
N GLU A 108 6.77 -18.05 -35.29
CA GLU A 108 6.40 -19.42 -35.71
C GLU A 108 5.04 -19.88 -35.15
N GLY A 109 4.33 -19.01 -34.43
CA GLY A 109 2.99 -19.27 -33.89
C GLY A 109 2.97 -20.07 -32.59
N ARG A 110 4.13 -20.24 -31.93
CA ARG A 110 4.24 -20.90 -30.62
C ARG A 110 4.09 -19.86 -29.51
N LEU A 111 2.86 -19.76 -28.99
CA LEU A 111 2.56 -18.86 -27.88
C LEU A 111 3.02 -19.42 -26.55
N ASP A 112 3.67 -18.56 -25.77
CA ASP A 112 4.03 -18.87 -24.40
C ASP A 112 2.79 -18.96 -23.48
N SER A 113 2.96 -19.62 -22.33
CA SER A 113 1.90 -19.74 -21.34
C SER A 113 1.68 -18.48 -20.51
N CYS A 114 2.71 -17.63 -20.37
CA CYS A 114 2.74 -16.47 -19.47
C CYS A 114 2.59 -16.78 -17.96
N HIS A 115 2.80 -18.04 -17.55
CA HIS A 115 2.72 -18.47 -16.15
C HIS A 115 4.12 -18.73 -15.55
N HIS A 116 5.17 -18.08 -16.05
CA HIS A 116 6.53 -18.25 -15.53
C HIS A 116 6.72 -17.42 -14.25
N ALA A 117 7.17 -18.05 -13.18
CA ALA A 117 7.38 -17.37 -11.90
C ALA A 117 8.67 -16.54 -11.89
N SER A 118 8.73 -15.47 -11.08
CA SER A 118 9.89 -14.58 -11.03
C SER A 118 11.22 -15.29 -10.73
N TYR A 119 11.18 -16.39 -9.97
CA TYR A 119 12.34 -17.19 -9.59
C TYR A 119 12.90 -18.07 -10.71
N THR A 120 12.17 -18.29 -11.80
CA THR A 120 12.66 -19.06 -12.97
C THR A 120 13.44 -18.21 -13.96
N SER A 121 13.25 -16.90 -13.95
CA SER A 121 14.04 -15.94 -14.75
C SER A 121 15.50 -15.92 -14.27
N SER A 122 16.45 -15.41 -15.06
CA SER A 122 17.83 -15.08 -14.62
C SER A 122 17.94 -13.68 -14.00
N LEU A 123 16.95 -12.81 -14.25
CA LEU A 123 16.93 -11.40 -13.81
C LEU A 123 16.63 -11.21 -12.32
N PRO A 124 17.01 -10.07 -11.71
CA PRO A 124 16.78 -9.77 -10.30
C PRO A 124 15.31 -9.93 -9.87
N SER A 125 15.09 -10.47 -8.67
CA SER A 125 13.78 -10.55 -8.04
C SER A 125 13.93 -10.62 -6.51
N ILE A 126 12.83 -10.44 -5.78
CA ILE A 126 12.85 -10.45 -4.31
C ILE A 126 13.45 -11.75 -3.78
N VAL A 127 13.06 -12.90 -4.32
CA VAL A 127 13.61 -14.21 -3.92
C VAL A 127 15.12 -14.29 -4.13
N LYS A 128 15.65 -13.68 -5.18
CA LYS A 128 17.08 -13.70 -5.48
C LYS A 128 17.85 -12.79 -4.55
N PHE A 129 17.28 -11.66 -4.16
CA PHE A 129 17.86 -10.83 -3.11
C PHE A 129 17.92 -11.59 -1.79
N LEU A 130 16.83 -12.26 -1.39
CA LEU A 130 16.81 -13.12 -0.19
C LEU A 130 17.88 -14.24 -0.27
N MET A 131 18.03 -14.89 -1.42
CA MET A 131 19.04 -15.94 -1.63
C MET A 131 20.49 -15.44 -1.50
N LYS A 132 20.76 -14.12 -1.61
CA LYS A 132 22.10 -13.57 -1.30
C LYS A 132 22.41 -13.63 0.19
N PHE A 133 21.38 -13.57 1.04
CA PHE A 133 21.51 -13.62 2.50
C PHE A 133 21.31 -15.03 3.06
N ILE A 134 20.46 -15.84 2.41
CA ILE A 134 19.93 -17.09 2.97
C ILE A 134 20.29 -18.27 2.08
N ARG A 135 21.16 -19.15 2.57
CA ARG A 135 21.59 -20.36 1.84
C ARG A 135 20.49 -21.41 1.70
N ASN A 136 19.61 -21.53 2.68
CA ASN A 136 18.59 -22.59 2.77
C ASN A 136 17.15 -22.02 2.69
N LEU A 137 16.93 -21.05 1.80
CA LEU A 137 15.60 -20.48 1.57
C LEU A 137 14.71 -21.51 0.87
N THR A 138 13.52 -21.78 1.40
CA THR A 138 12.53 -22.63 0.74
C THR A 138 11.58 -21.77 -0.07
N VAL A 139 11.61 -21.92 -1.39
CA VAL A 139 10.65 -21.27 -2.29
C VAL A 139 9.47 -22.22 -2.47
N ILE A 140 8.27 -21.78 -2.13
CA ILE A 140 7.06 -22.55 -2.43
C ILE A 140 6.63 -22.23 -3.85
N GLU A 141 6.49 -23.25 -4.67
CA GLU A 141 6.12 -23.09 -6.08
C GLU A 141 4.75 -22.45 -6.22
N THR A 142 4.59 -21.59 -7.22
CA THR A 142 3.31 -20.98 -7.55
C THR A 142 2.48 -21.92 -8.43
N SER A 143 1.16 -21.80 -8.38
CA SER A 143 0.26 -22.59 -9.23
C SER A 143 0.12 -21.95 -10.62
N ASN A 144 -0.18 -22.75 -11.64
CA ASN A 144 -0.56 -22.25 -12.97
C ASN A 144 -2.05 -21.79 -13.04
N ALA A 145 -2.72 -21.60 -11.90
CA ALA A 145 -4.10 -21.16 -11.89
C ALA A 145 -4.19 -19.65 -12.09
N THR A 146 -5.04 -19.21 -13.03
CA THR A 146 -5.25 -17.78 -13.30
C THR A 146 -5.94 -17.05 -12.15
N LYS A 147 -6.82 -17.73 -11.41
CA LYS A 147 -7.60 -17.12 -10.31
C LYS A 147 -6.84 -17.15 -9.00
N LEU A 148 -6.76 -15.99 -8.33
CA LEU A 148 -6.03 -15.84 -7.06
C LEU A 148 -6.55 -16.76 -5.95
N GLU A 149 -7.86 -17.03 -5.93
CA GLU A 149 -8.48 -17.95 -4.96
C GLU A 149 -7.91 -19.37 -5.09
N ASN A 150 -7.74 -19.85 -6.32
CA ASN A 150 -7.17 -21.18 -6.59
C ASN A 150 -5.67 -21.21 -6.29
N GLN A 151 -4.93 -20.15 -6.65
CA GLN A 151 -3.51 -20.02 -6.30
C GLN A 151 -3.30 -20.03 -4.78
N THR A 152 -4.16 -19.34 -4.04
CA THR A 152 -4.09 -19.28 -2.57
C THR A 152 -4.40 -20.64 -1.95
N GLN A 153 -5.41 -21.35 -2.46
CA GLN A 153 -5.75 -22.69 -1.99
C GLN A 153 -4.58 -23.67 -2.22
N TYR A 154 -3.97 -23.62 -3.41
CA TYR A 154 -2.78 -24.40 -3.71
C TYR A 154 -1.63 -24.08 -2.75
N LEU A 155 -1.35 -22.80 -2.49
CA LEU A 155 -0.31 -22.40 -1.54
C LEU A 155 -0.57 -22.95 -0.12
N VAL A 156 -1.82 -22.92 0.33
CA VAL A 156 -2.22 -23.48 1.63
C VAL A 156 -1.94 -24.99 1.68
N GLU A 157 -2.30 -25.73 0.62
CA GLU A 157 -2.03 -27.16 0.50
C GLU A 157 -0.52 -27.44 0.56
N GLN A 158 0.29 -26.65 -0.17
CA GLN A 158 1.74 -26.76 -0.13
C GLN A 158 2.31 -26.54 1.27
N PHE A 159 1.82 -25.53 2.01
CA PHE A 159 2.26 -25.35 3.40
C PHE A 159 1.83 -26.51 4.29
N ILE A 160 0.61 -27.04 4.15
CA ILE A 160 0.14 -28.20 4.94
C ILE A 160 1.07 -29.42 4.73
N GLU A 161 1.54 -29.64 3.50
CA GLU A 161 2.46 -30.73 3.17
C GLU A 161 3.88 -30.54 3.72
N HIS A 162 4.37 -29.30 3.78
CA HIS A 162 5.70 -29.00 4.30
C HIS A 162 5.78 -29.26 5.83
N ARG A 163 6.70 -30.10 6.26
CA ARG A 163 6.99 -30.27 7.70
C ARG A 163 7.77 -29.05 8.22
N ASN A 164 7.44 -28.57 9.43
CA ASN A 164 8.18 -27.55 10.19
C ASN A 164 8.12 -26.09 9.69
N TRP A 165 7.06 -25.65 8.98
CA TRP A 165 6.91 -24.23 8.62
C TRP A 165 6.43 -23.33 9.78
N ARG A 166 5.74 -23.88 10.78
CA ARG A 166 5.05 -23.10 11.83
C ARG A 166 5.95 -22.14 12.59
N ASN A 167 7.19 -22.56 12.86
CA ASN A 167 8.17 -21.79 13.64
C ASN A 167 9.18 -21.04 12.75
N LYS A 168 8.86 -20.80 11.48
CA LYS A 168 9.79 -20.20 10.51
C LYS A 168 9.17 -18.95 9.90
N TRP A 169 9.95 -17.87 9.71
CA TRP A 169 9.42 -16.67 9.06
C TRP A 169 9.16 -16.89 7.58
N LYS A 170 8.01 -16.41 7.12
CA LYS A 170 7.54 -16.50 5.73
C LYS A 170 7.37 -15.10 5.18
N LEU A 171 7.83 -14.87 3.97
CA LEU A 171 7.46 -13.72 3.17
C LEU A 171 6.58 -14.21 2.01
N ILE A 172 5.31 -13.81 2.01
CA ILE A 172 4.37 -14.11 0.93
C ILE A 172 4.07 -12.80 0.22
N VAL A 173 4.25 -12.76 -1.10
CA VAL A 173 4.05 -11.56 -1.91
C VAL A 173 2.86 -11.78 -2.85
N ILE A 174 1.86 -10.89 -2.77
CA ILE A 174 0.69 -10.89 -3.64
C ILE A 174 0.79 -9.69 -4.59
N MET A 175 0.91 -9.94 -5.89
CA MET A 175 0.84 -8.92 -6.94
C MET A 175 -0.30 -9.27 -7.91
N PRO A 176 -1.52 -8.79 -7.66
CA PRO A 176 -2.69 -9.15 -8.43
C PRO A 176 -2.84 -8.28 -9.69
N ASN A 177 -3.34 -8.85 -10.79
CA ASN A 177 -3.90 -8.10 -11.91
C ASN A 177 -5.42 -8.34 -11.99
N VAL A 178 -6.06 -7.96 -13.09
CA VAL A 178 -7.52 -8.12 -13.26
C VAL A 178 -7.97 -9.56 -13.50
N GLU A 179 -7.09 -10.44 -13.99
CA GLU A 179 -7.38 -11.85 -14.28
C GLU A 179 -7.51 -12.69 -13.01
N ASP A 180 -6.91 -12.22 -11.91
CA ASP A 180 -7.02 -12.81 -10.57
C ASP A 180 -8.46 -12.81 -10.02
N GLY A 181 -9.30 -11.91 -10.52
CA GLY A 181 -10.71 -11.78 -10.17
C GLY A 181 -11.65 -12.09 -11.33
N GLU A 182 -12.89 -11.63 -11.20
CA GLU A 182 -13.88 -11.63 -12.28
C GLU A 182 -14.33 -10.20 -12.55
N LEU A 183 -14.89 -9.95 -13.74
CA LEU A 183 -15.50 -8.67 -14.13
C LEU A 183 -16.86 -8.45 -13.43
N ARG A 184 -16.90 -8.59 -12.11
CA ARG A 184 -18.07 -8.38 -11.24
C ARG A 184 -17.61 -7.74 -9.92
N GLU A 185 -18.40 -6.81 -9.41
CA GLU A 185 -18.07 -6.01 -8.21
C GLU A 185 -17.67 -6.87 -6.99
N SER A 186 -18.40 -7.97 -6.74
CA SER A 186 -18.14 -8.88 -5.61
C SER A 186 -17.02 -9.90 -5.84
N GLU A 187 -16.50 -9.99 -7.07
CA GLU A 187 -15.53 -11.00 -7.47
C GLU A 187 -14.24 -10.40 -8.06
N GLN A 188 -14.12 -9.08 -8.08
CA GLN A 188 -12.93 -8.38 -8.57
C GLN A 188 -11.67 -8.67 -7.75
N SER A 189 -10.51 -8.39 -8.33
CA SER A 189 -9.20 -8.78 -7.78
C SER A 189 -8.95 -8.24 -6.38
N ALA A 190 -9.35 -6.99 -6.09
CA ALA A 190 -9.24 -6.42 -4.75
C ALA A 190 -9.99 -7.26 -3.69
N ILE A 191 -11.20 -7.75 -4.01
CA ILE A 191 -11.98 -8.60 -3.12
C ILE A 191 -11.35 -9.99 -3.00
N LYS A 192 -10.81 -10.54 -4.09
CA LYS A 192 -10.08 -11.82 -4.06
C LYS A 192 -8.81 -11.74 -3.20
N VAL A 193 -8.10 -10.61 -3.23
CA VAL A 193 -6.97 -10.35 -2.33
C VAL A 193 -7.42 -10.37 -0.88
N MET A 194 -8.49 -9.66 -0.53
CA MET A 194 -9.02 -9.67 0.84
C MET A 194 -9.39 -11.09 1.31
N LYS A 195 -10.05 -11.89 0.46
CA LYS A 195 -10.36 -13.29 0.76
C LYS A 195 -9.09 -14.12 0.96
N SER A 196 -8.07 -13.89 0.15
CA SER A 196 -6.78 -14.59 0.24
C SER A 196 -6.04 -14.23 1.52
N ILE A 197 -5.98 -12.95 1.88
CA ILE A 197 -5.43 -12.46 3.15
C ILE A 197 -6.12 -13.15 4.33
N LYS A 198 -7.45 -13.18 4.32
CA LYS A 198 -8.23 -13.84 5.38
C LYS A 198 -7.87 -15.32 5.50
N LEU A 199 -7.87 -16.05 4.38
CA LEU A 199 -7.56 -17.48 4.39
C LEU A 199 -6.13 -17.75 4.90
N LEU A 200 -5.15 -16.96 4.45
CA LEU A 200 -3.77 -17.08 4.90
C LEU A 200 -3.60 -16.71 6.38
N TYR A 201 -4.36 -15.73 6.88
CA TYR A 201 -4.40 -15.40 8.30
C TYR A 201 -4.97 -16.55 9.14
N ASP A 202 -6.04 -17.19 8.66
CA ASP A 202 -6.70 -18.28 9.38
C ASP A 202 -5.84 -19.56 9.40
N VAL A 203 -5.13 -19.87 8.29
CA VAL A 203 -4.42 -21.14 8.13
C VAL A 203 -2.91 -21.05 8.41
N ILE A 204 -2.29 -19.91 8.12
CA ILE A 204 -0.84 -19.67 8.28
C ILE A 204 -0.59 -18.43 9.17
N PRO A 205 -1.17 -18.35 10.40
CA PRO A 205 -1.13 -17.15 11.24
C PRO A 205 0.23 -16.85 11.87
N GLN A 206 1.15 -17.81 11.89
CA GLN A 206 2.39 -17.72 12.67
C GLN A 206 3.59 -17.40 11.79
N ARG A 207 4.32 -16.36 12.19
CA ARG A 207 5.56 -15.90 11.58
C ARG A 207 5.39 -15.64 10.08
N THR A 208 4.44 -14.78 9.73
CA THR A 208 4.06 -14.49 8.34
C THR A 208 4.05 -13.00 8.07
N ILE A 209 4.81 -12.58 7.08
CA ILE A 209 4.75 -11.24 6.50
C ILE A 209 4.09 -11.37 5.14
N LEU A 210 2.91 -10.77 4.99
CA LEU A 210 2.16 -10.72 3.75
C LEU A 210 2.34 -9.34 3.12
N VAL A 211 2.99 -9.29 1.96
CA VAL A 211 3.17 -8.05 1.19
C VAL A 211 2.22 -8.07 0.02
N VAL A 212 1.44 -7.00 -0.16
CA VAL A 212 0.48 -6.86 -1.25
C VAL A 212 0.84 -5.64 -2.07
N VAL A 213 1.17 -5.80 -3.34
CA VAL A 213 1.30 -4.66 -4.26
C VAL A 213 -0.10 -4.34 -4.79
N ARG A 214 -0.71 -3.23 -4.36
CA ARG A 214 -2.09 -2.90 -4.80
C ARG A 214 -2.09 -2.62 -6.31
N SER A 215 -2.98 -3.23 -7.08
CA SER A 215 -3.19 -2.88 -8.50
C SER A 215 -4.46 -2.05 -8.65
N SER A 216 -4.43 -0.81 -8.14
CA SER A 216 -5.63 0.04 -8.03
C SER A 216 -5.91 0.94 -9.23
N THR A 217 -5.04 0.97 -10.24
CA THR A 217 -5.27 1.74 -11.47
C THR A 217 -4.89 0.90 -12.69
N LEU A 218 -5.56 1.18 -13.82
CA LEU A 218 -5.28 0.53 -15.09
C LEU A 218 -4.44 1.39 -16.05
N LYS A 219 -3.82 2.45 -15.54
CA LYS A 219 -3.17 3.47 -16.39
C LYS A 219 -2.07 2.88 -17.27
N LEU A 220 -1.23 2.00 -16.71
CA LEU A 220 -0.21 1.25 -17.44
C LEU A 220 -0.77 0.49 -18.66
N TRP A 221 -1.85 -0.27 -18.49
CA TRP A 221 -2.49 -0.98 -19.61
C TRP A 221 -3.24 -0.05 -20.57
N PHE A 222 -3.72 1.09 -20.08
CA PHE A 222 -4.28 2.12 -20.94
C PHE A 222 -3.22 2.78 -21.82
N ASP A 223 -2.01 3.01 -21.29
CA ASP A 223 -0.87 3.49 -22.05
C ASP A 223 -0.52 2.47 -23.16
N ALA A 224 -0.46 1.18 -22.84
CA ALA A 224 -0.26 0.11 -23.84
C ALA A 224 -1.36 0.10 -24.92
N SER A 225 -2.62 0.21 -24.50
CA SER A 225 -3.78 0.26 -25.39
C SER A 225 -3.78 1.46 -26.33
N LYS A 226 -3.14 2.56 -25.94
CA LYS A 226 -2.95 3.74 -26.79
C LYS A 226 -1.74 3.63 -27.70
N ALA A 227 -0.68 3.00 -27.22
CA ALA A 227 0.57 2.83 -27.94
C ALA A 227 0.44 1.87 -29.13
N HIS A 228 -0.36 0.80 -28.99
CA HIS A 228 -0.44 -0.24 -30.02
C HIS A 228 -1.84 -0.81 -30.24
N ARG A 229 -2.21 -1.04 -31.51
CA ARG A 229 -3.55 -1.53 -31.91
C ARG A 229 -3.83 -2.96 -31.45
N ALA A 230 -2.83 -3.83 -31.47
CA ALA A 230 -2.96 -5.19 -30.92
C ALA A 230 -3.31 -5.16 -29.43
N CYS A 231 -2.57 -4.41 -28.62
CA CYS A 231 -2.88 -4.20 -27.20
C CYS A 231 -4.28 -3.59 -27.00
N GLN A 232 -4.66 -2.59 -27.82
CA GLN A 232 -6.00 -2.01 -27.77
C GLN A 232 -7.12 -3.05 -27.93
N GLN A 233 -6.95 -4.02 -28.83
CA GLN A 233 -7.93 -5.06 -29.07
C GLN A 233 -7.93 -6.15 -27.99
N LEU A 234 -6.76 -6.54 -27.50
CA LEU A 234 -6.60 -7.52 -26.41
C LEU A 234 -7.23 -6.98 -25.12
N LEU A 235 -6.87 -5.75 -24.73
CA LEU A 235 -7.28 -5.10 -23.48
C LEU A 235 -8.69 -4.47 -23.54
N LYS A 236 -9.37 -4.51 -24.69
CA LYS A 236 -10.73 -3.96 -24.85
C LYS A 236 -11.72 -4.42 -23.76
N PRO A 237 -11.76 -5.71 -23.34
CA PRO A 237 -12.66 -6.15 -22.28
C PRO A 237 -12.37 -5.50 -20.92
N TRP A 238 -11.12 -5.08 -20.67
CA TRP A 238 -10.68 -4.54 -19.39
C TRP A 238 -11.16 -3.10 -19.15
N LYS A 239 -11.66 -2.41 -20.18
CA LYS A 239 -12.25 -1.07 -20.02
C LYS A 239 -13.37 -1.04 -18.98
N PHE A 240 -14.13 -2.12 -18.84
CA PHE A 240 -15.18 -2.20 -17.83
C PHE A 240 -14.64 -2.36 -16.41
N TYR A 241 -13.42 -2.87 -16.24
CA TYR A 241 -12.79 -3.06 -14.93
C TYR A 241 -12.41 -1.74 -14.26
N GLU A 242 -12.13 -0.69 -15.03
CA GLU A 242 -11.84 0.65 -14.49
C GLU A 242 -12.96 1.14 -13.56
N ASN A 243 -14.21 0.82 -13.90
CA ASN A 243 -15.38 1.18 -13.09
C ASN A 243 -15.54 0.32 -11.83
N LEU A 244 -14.95 -0.88 -11.81
CA LEU A 244 -15.07 -1.83 -10.69
C LEU A 244 -13.90 -1.66 -9.70
N ASN A 245 -12.70 -1.37 -10.20
CA ASN A 245 -11.47 -1.30 -9.40
C ASN A 245 -11.18 0.09 -8.83
N ALA A 246 -12.14 0.65 -8.10
CA ALA A 246 -11.98 1.97 -7.51
C ALA A 246 -10.85 1.99 -6.46
N ILE A 247 -10.07 3.08 -6.46
CA ILE A 247 -9.00 3.35 -5.47
C ILE A 247 -9.55 3.25 -4.04
N SER A 248 -10.78 3.71 -3.80
CA SER A 248 -11.45 3.68 -2.51
C SER A 248 -11.70 2.26 -1.97
N ILE A 249 -11.80 1.24 -2.83
CA ILE A 249 -11.97 -0.16 -2.40
C ILE A 249 -10.66 -0.67 -1.83
N TRP A 250 -9.54 -0.38 -2.48
CA TRP A 250 -8.21 -0.69 -1.97
C TRP A 250 -7.90 0.03 -0.66
N ASP A 251 -8.30 1.30 -0.54
CA ASP A 251 -8.12 2.07 0.70
C ASP A 251 -8.94 1.46 1.88
N GLN A 252 -10.15 0.97 1.59
CA GLN A 252 -10.96 0.23 2.58
C GLN A 252 -10.31 -1.11 2.96
N ILE A 253 -9.80 -1.86 1.98
CA ILE A 253 -9.09 -3.12 2.21
C ILE A 253 -7.88 -2.89 3.10
N GLU A 254 -7.06 -1.88 2.80
CA GLU A 254 -5.89 -1.51 3.60
C GLU A 254 -6.28 -1.21 5.05
N LYS A 255 -7.34 -0.43 5.27
CA LYS A 255 -7.86 -0.13 6.60
C LYS A 255 -8.35 -1.40 7.33
N ILE A 256 -9.12 -2.25 6.66
CA ILE A 256 -9.60 -3.52 7.24
C ILE A 256 -8.42 -4.42 7.62
N CYS A 257 -7.42 -4.53 6.75
CA CYS A 257 -6.21 -5.30 7.01
C CYS A 257 -5.42 -4.77 8.20
N GLY A 258 -5.29 -3.45 8.34
CA GLY A 258 -4.65 -2.85 9.50
C GLY A 258 -5.39 -3.10 10.82
N LEU A 259 -6.71 -3.27 10.78
CA LEU A 259 -7.54 -3.46 11.98
C LEU A 259 -7.74 -4.94 12.36
N HIS A 260 -7.81 -5.84 11.39
CA HIS A 260 -8.28 -7.22 11.60
C HIS A 260 -7.27 -8.31 11.24
N PHE A 261 -6.24 -7.99 10.45
CA PHE A 261 -5.26 -8.97 9.94
C PHE A 261 -3.84 -8.59 10.37
N GLN A 262 -3.65 -8.32 11.66
CA GLN A 262 -2.37 -7.99 12.29
C GLN A 262 -2.28 -8.63 13.67
N ASN A 263 -1.11 -9.14 14.04
CA ASN A 263 -0.74 -9.50 15.41
C ASN A 263 0.79 -9.51 15.55
N SER A 264 1.31 -9.94 16.70
CA SER A 264 2.76 -9.98 16.94
C SER A 264 3.53 -10.88 15.98
N LEU A 265 2.90 -11.87 15.36
CA LEU A 265 3.52 -12.87 14.49
C LEU A 265 2.96 -12.87 13.06
N PHE A 266 2.06 -11.95 12.73
CA PHE A 266 1.45 -11.82 11.42
C PHE A 266 1.27 -10.35 11.05
N THR A 267 1.71 -9.96 9.86
CA THR A 267 1.43 -8.63 9.34
C THR A 267 1.02 -8.65 7.88
N VAL A 268 0.11 -7.74 7.51
CA VAL A 268 -0.19 -7.39 6.12
C VAL A 268 0.35 -6.00 5.81
N GLN A 269 1.15 -5.88 4.75
CA GLN A 269 1.69 -4.64 4.24
C GLN A 269 1.18 -4.40 2.81
N ILE A 270 0.21 -3.49 2.65
CA ILE A 270 -0.27 -3.07 1.33
C ILE A 270 0.61 -1.93 0.83
N LEU A 271 1.35 -2.16 -0.25
CA LEU A 271 2.27 -1.20 -0.84
C LEU A 271 1.54 -0.34 -1.86
N PRO A 272 1.70 1.00 -1.84
CA PRO A 272 1.01 1.89 -2.76
C PRO A 272 1.66 2.01 -4.14
N LEU A 273 2.69 1.20 -4.41
CA LEU A 273 3.63 1.31 -5.54
C LEU A 273 2.95 1.50 -6.90
N MET A 274 1.86 0.77 -7.18
CA MET A 274 1.17 0.81 -8.47
C MET A 274 -0.07 1.72 -8.48
N LYS A 275 -0.22 2.62 -7.50
CA LYS A 275 -1.34 3.56 -7.49
C LYS A 275 -1.29 4.49 -8.70
N ASN A 276 -0.11 4.96 -9.08
CA ASN A 276 0.15 5.79 -10.27
C ASN A 276 1.17 5.11 -11.18
N ALA A 277 0.88 3.88 -11.62
CA ALA A 277 1.75 3.16 -12.55
C ALA A 277 1.54 3.60 -14.01
N SER A 278 2.62 3.77 -14.76
CA SER A 278 2.59 4.13 -16.19
C SER A 278 3.74 3.49 -16.96
N LEU A 279 3.56 3.24 -18.25
CA LEU A 279 4.67 2.83 -19.10
C LEU A 279 5.58 4.04 -19.41
N PRO A 280 6.91 3.89 -19.35
CA PRO A 280 7.83 4.96 -19.71
C PRO A 280 7.88 5.18 -21.23
N LEU A 281 8.36 6.34 -21.62
CA LEU A 281 8.79 6.59 -22.99
C LEU A 281 10.21 6.02 -23.19
N LEU A 282 10.49 5.54 -24.40
CA LEU A 282 11.84 5.19 -24.81
C LEU A 282 12.75 6.42 -24.73
N ALA A 283 13.98 6.23 -24.25
CA ALA A 283 14.96 7.31 -24.15
C ALA A 283 15.16 8.01 -25.51
N GLY A 284 15.00 9.33 -25.55
CA GLY A 284 15.16 10.12 -26.77
C GLY A 284 14.04 9.99 -27.81
N SER A 285 12.92 9.35 -27.47
CA SER A 285 11.78 9.14 -28.35
C SER A 285 10.45 9.48 -27.65
N ASN A 286 9.41 9.71 -28.45
CA ASN A 286 8.04 9.90 -27.97
C ASN A 286 7.23 8.59 -28.00
N GLN A 287 7.89 7.46 -28.24
CA GLN A 287 7.25 6.14 -28.24
C GLN A 287 7.24 5.55 -26.83
N ILE A 288 6.15 4.89 -26.47
CA ILE A 288 6.03 4.12 -25.23
C ILE A 288 6.85 2.82 -25.37
N ASP A 289 7.59 2.46 -24.33
CA ASP A 289 8.30 1.19 -24.25
C ASP A 289 7.32 0.05 -23.93
N LEU A 290 6.98 -0.74 -24.94
CA LEU A 290 6.09 -1.89 -24.84
C LEU A 290 6.83 -3.18 -24.55
N SER A 291 8.16 -3.20 -24.65
CA SER A 291 8.98 -4.37 -24.33
C SER A 291 9.09 -4.67 -22.81
N LEU A 292 8.43 -3.86 -21.99
CA LEU A 292 8.20 -4.11 -20.56
C LEU A 292 7.00 -5.04 -20.32
N LEU A 293 6.15 -5.23 -21.33
CA LEU A 293 5.01 -6.14 -21.30
C LEU A 293 5.29 -7.38 -22.15
N GLY A 294 4.59 -8.46 -21.83
CA GLY A 294 4.55 -9.64 -22.67
C GLY A 294 3.80 -9.41 -23.98
N HIS A 295 3.90 -10.36 -24.90
CA HIS A 295 3.18 -10.37 -26.17
C HIS A 295 1.63 -10.36 -26.05
N ASP A 296 1.09 -10.61 -24.85
CA ASP A 296 -0.33 -10.52 -24.55
C ASP A 296 -0.79 -9.12 -24.05
N CYS A 297 0.16 -8.18 -23.88
CA CYS A 297 -0.02 -6.84 -23.33
C CYS A 297 -0.59 -6.79 -21.91
N VAL A 298 -0.61 -7.91 -21.19
CA VAL A 298 -1.26 -8.06 -19.89
C VAL A 298 -0.22 -8.37 -18.83
N HIS A 299 0.56 -9.42 -19.05
CA HIS A 299 1.66 -9.81 -18.18
C HIS A 299 2.88 -8.94 -18.46
N PHE A 300 3.83 -8.94 -17.53
CA PHE A 300 5.12 -8.32 -17.79
C PHE A 300 6.01 -9.22 -18.63
N SER A 301 6.96 -8.61 -19.33
CA SER A 301 8.13 -9.33 -19.83
C SER A 301 9.03 -9.69 -18.64
N PRO A 302 10.04 -10.57 -18.80
CA PRO A 302 10.97 -10.90 -17.71
C PRO A 302 11.62 -9.63 -17.12
N ARG A 303 11.92 -8.65 -17.98
CA ARG A 303 12.49 -7.35 -17.61
C ARG A 303 11.50 -6.49 -16.83
N GLY A 304 10.26 -6.36 -17.33
CA GLY A 304 9.23 -5.58 -16.64
C GLY A 304 8.94 -6.13 -15.24
N LEU A 305 8.86 -7.46 -15.11
CA LEU A 305 8.65 -8.13 -13.82
C LEU A 305 9.83 -7.87 -12.88
N SER A 306 11.07 -8.01 -13.37
CA SER A 306 12.27 -7.76 -12.56
C SER A 306 12.30 -6.35 -11.96
N LEU A 307 11.95 -5.33 -12.76
CA LEU A 307 11.87 -3.94 -12.30
C LEU A 307 10.80 -3.75 -11.23
N LEU A 308 9.65 -4.42 -11.35
CA LEU A 308 8.62 -4.40 -10.31
C LEU A 308 9.10 -5.07 -9.01
N HIS A 309 9.85 -6.18 -9.10
CA HIS A 309 10.42 -6.82 -7.92
C HIS A 309 11.47 -5.94 -7.23
N ILE A 310 12.31 -5.23 -7.99
CA ILE A 310 13.28 -4.26 -7.43
C ILE A 310 12.54 -3.14 -6.68
N ALA A 311 11.54 -2.54 -7.32
CA ALA A 311 10.76 -1.47 -6.70
C ALA A 311 9.98 -1.96 -5.47
N THR A 312 9.48 -3.20 -5.50
CA THR A 312 8.81 -3.84 -4.35
C THR A 312 9.80 -4.11 -3.22
N TRP A 313 11.00 -4.61 -3.52
CA TRP A 313 12.08 -4.79 -2.54
C TRP A 313 12.42 -3.47 -1.84
N ASN A 314 12.56 -2.39 -2.61
CA ASN A 314 12.78 -1.07 -2.05
C ASN A 314 11.61 -0.63 -1.16
N ALA A 315 10.37 -0.82 -1.61
CA ALA A 315 9.18 -0.42 -0.87
C ALA A 315 9.02 -1.16 0.48
N ILE A 316 9.41 -2.43 0.58
CA ILE A 316 9.35 -3.18 1.86
C ILE A 316 10.42 -2.73 2.87
N LEU A 317 11.50 -2.09 2.41
CA LEU A 317 12.57 -1.54 3.26
C LEU A 317 12.41 -0.03 3.52
N THR A 318 11.57 0.64 2.74
CA THR A 318 11.21 2.06 2.91
C THR A 318 10.08 2.23 3.93
N ARG A 319 10.18 3.29 4.76
CA ARG A 319 9.15 3.67 5.75
C ARG A 319 7.80 3.87 5.08
N SER A 320 6.72 3.48 5.75
CA SER A 320 5.36 3.61 5.20
C SER A 320 5.03 5.01 4.65
N ALA A 321 5.46 6.08 5.32
CA ALA A 321 5.21 7.46 4.89
C ALA A 321 6.03 7.91 3.66
N ASP A 322 7.15 7.24 3.36
CA ASP A 322 8.06 7.59 2.26
C ASP A 322 7.88 6.66 1.05
N ARG A 323 7.00 5.65 1.12
CA ARG A 323 6.77 4.72 0.01
C ARG A 323 6.23 5.46 -1.21
N SER A 324 6.88 5.25 -2.36
CA SER A 324 6.41 5.79 -3.63
C SER A 324 5.01 5.27 -3.97
N GLN A 325 4.17 6.16 -4.51
CA GLN A 325 2.87 5.79 -5.09
C GLN A 325 2.96 5.65 -6.62
N THR A 326 4.15 5.83 -7.20
CA THR A 326 4.41 5.88 -8.64
C THR A 326 5.37 4.78 -9.02
N PHE A 327 5.05 4.06 -10.09
CA PHE A 327 5.91 3.06 -10.71
C PHE A 327 5.97 3.30 -12.21
N ASN A 328 7.18 3.50 -12.73
CA ASN A 328 7.42 3.88 -14.12
C ASN A 328 8.53 3.04 -14.77
N PHE A 329 8.79 1.84 -14.23
CA PHE A 329 9.81 0.92 -14.74
C PHE A 329 11.23 1.51 -14.81
N SER A 330 11.50 2.56 -14.04
CA SER A 330 12.87 3.05 -13.87
C SER A 330 13.72 1.99 -13.20
N LEU A 331 14.96 1.84 -13.68
CA LEU A 331 15.96 1.01 -13.01
C LEU A 331 16.40 1.69 -11.72
N GLU A 332 15.93 1.15 -10.59
CA GLU A 332 16.36 1.56 -9.26
C GLU A 332 17.47 0.63 -8.73
N GLN A 333 18.33 1.15 -7.86
CA GLN A 333 19.25 0.30 -7.11
C GLN A 333 18.49 -0.30 -5.91
N PRO A 334 18.60 -1.62 -5.66
CA PRO A 334 18.00 -2.27 -4.50
C PRO A 334 18.70 -1.77 -3.25
N ILE A 335 17.91 -1.25 -2.32
CA ILE A 335 18.43 -0.68 -1.08
C ILE A 335 18.73 -1.76 -0.04
N CYS A 336 19.66 -1.45 0.86
CA CYS A 336 19.89 -2.23 2.06
C CYS A 336 18.88 -1.85 3.16
N ALA A 337 18.64 -2.77 4.09
CA ALA A 337 17.94 -2.43 5.33
C ALA A 337 18.76 -1.39 6.11
N ASP A 338 18.06 -0.51 6.83
CA ASP A 338 18.69 0.54 7.63
C ASP A 338 19.55 -0.10 8.73
N PRO A 339 20.84 0.25 8.89
CA PRO A 339 21.68 -0.34 9.94
C PRO A 339 21.14 -0.18 11.37
N GLN A 340 20.34 0.86 11.65
CA GLN A 340 19.72 1.08 12.97
C GLN A 340 18.37 0.38 13.09
N CYS A 341 17.74 0.07 11.97
CA CYS A 341 16.48 -0.65 11.88
C CYS A 341 16.54 -1.66 10.72
N PRO A 342 17.27 -2.77 10.90
CA PRO A 342 17.57 -3.73 9.84
C PRO A 342 16.37 -4.64 9.51
N PHE A 343 15.16 -4.15 9.72
CA PHE A 343 13.91 -4.90 9.66
C PHE A 343 13.12 -4.56 8.41
N ILE A 344 12.32 -5.52 7.95
CA ILE A 344 11.25 -5.27 6.99
C ILE A 344 10.29 -4.26 7.63
N ARG A 345 9.90 -3.23 6.86
CA ARG A 345 9.08 -2.13 7.38
C ARG A 345 7.62 -2.56 7.47
N THR A 346 7.11 -2.54 8.69
CA THR A 346 5.70 -2.74 9.03
C THR A 346 5.05 -1.39 9.32
N ASN A 347 3.72 -1.37 9.40
CA ASN A 347 2.99 -0.16 9.82
C ASN A 347 3.30 0.25 11.26
N THR A 348 3.72 -0.70 12.10
CA THR A 348 4.01 -0.51 13.53
C THR A 348 5.46 -0.11 13.79
N ASN A 349 6.44 -0.64 13.04
CA ASN A 349 7.85 -0.26 13.21
C ASN A 349 8.27 0.96 12.38
N SER A 350 7.54 1.32 11.32
CA SER A 350 7.95 2.37 10.38
C SER A 350 8.13 3.75 11.02
N ALA A 351 7.35 4.09 12.04
CA ALA A 351 7.44 5.37 12.73
C ALA A 351 8.63 5.42 13.70
N SER A 352 8.88 4.33 14.42
CA SER A 352 9.97 4.21 15.39
C SER A 352 11.33 4.13 14.72
N CYS A 353 11.39 3.54 13.53
CA CYS A 353 12.57 3.48 12.70
C CYS A 353 12.70 4.76 11.85
N GLY A 354 13.01 5.87 12.50
CA GLY A 354 13.19 7.20 11.89
C GLY A 354 14.38 7.28 10.93
N PRO A 355 14.47 8.35 10.11
CA PRO A 355 15.52 8.47 9.10
C PRO A 355 16.85 8.85 9.77
N TRP A 356 17.93 8.19 9.35
CA TRP A 356 19.29 8.59 9.68
C TRP A 356 19.59 9.97 9.10
N ASN A 357 19.56 11.00 9.93
CA ASN A 357 20.20 12.27 9.62
C ASN A 357 21.64 12.19 10.10
N ASN A 358 22.59 12.28 9.17
CA ASN A 358 24.01 12.38 9.44
C ASN A 358 24.43 13.75 10.06
N HIS A 359 23.51 14.43 10.72
CA HIS A 359 23.75 15.64 11.49
C HIS A 359 23.54 15.35 12.98
N THR A 360 24.67 15.07 13.61
CA THR A 360 24.98 15.26 15.03
C THR A 360 23.94 16.03 15.86
N ASN A 361 23.51 15.39 16.96
CA ASN A 361 23.11 16.03 18.22
C ASN A 361 22.12 17.22 18.16
N LYS A 362 20.92 17.03 17.60
CA LYS A 362 19.78 17.96 17.85
C LYS A 362 18.43 17.30 18.17
N SER A 363 18.33 15.97 18.22
CA SER A 363 17.07 15.28 18.55
C SER A 363 16.71 15.38 20.04
N GLY A 364 17.70 15.35 20.95
CA GLY A 364 17.47 15.54 22.39
C GLY A 364 16.92 16.93 22.74
N MET A 365 17.33 17.96 22.00
CA MET A 365 16.95 19.35 22.29
C MET A 365 15.56 19.74 21.74
N ARG A 366 15.01 18.98 20.79
CA ARG A 366 13.72 19.27 20.16
C ARG A 366 12.54 18.69 20.93
N LEU A 367 12.71 17.51 21.54
CA LEU A 367 11.68 16.88 22.37
C LEU A 367 11.47 17.67 23.68
N GLU A 368 12.56 18.16 24.29
CA GLU A 368 12.48 19.02 25.48
C GLU A 368 11.79 20.36 25.19
N LYS A 369 12.07 21.01 24.05
CA LYS A 369 11.39 22.27 23.68
C LYS A 369 9.89 22.08 23.41
N GLN A 370 9.50 20.96 22.79
CA GLN A 370 8.08 20.68 22.55
C GLN A 370 7.32 20.37 23.84
N GLN A 371 7.95 19.65 24.78
CA GLN A 371 7.38 19.41 26.11
C GLN A 371 7.25 20.71 26.93
N LEU A 372 8.25 21.59 26.89
CA LEU A 372 8.19 22.89 27.58
C LEU A 372 7.08 23.80 27.03
N ILE A 373 6.85 23.82 25.72
CA ILE A 373 5.75 24.59 25.11
C ILE A 373 4.38 24.00 25.52
N ALA A 374 4.24 22.67 25.54
CA ALA A 374 2.99 22.02 25.95
C ALA A 374 2.68 22.23 27.44
N ILE A 375 3.71 22.19 28.31
CA ILE A 375 3.57 22.50 29.74
C ILE A 375 3.20 23.98 29.93
N GLY A 376 3.87 24.89 29.22
CA GLY A 376 3.56 26.32 29.26
C GLY A 376 2.12 26.63 28.82
N ALA A 377 1.66 26.01 27.73
CA ALA A 377 0.29 26.14 27.27
C ALA A 377 -0.72 25.61 28.29
N SER A 378 -0.44 24.46 28.91
CA SER A 378 -1.31 23.84 29.92
C SER A 378 -1.43 24.70 31.18
N ILE A 379 -0.30 25.27 31.66
CA ILE A 379 -0.28 26.19 32.80
C ILE A 379 -1.09 27.44 32.47
N LEU A 380 -0.93 28.01 31.28
CA LEU A 380 -1.70 29.20 30.87
C LEU A 380 -3.20 28.90 30.85
N THR A 381 -3.62 27.74 30.35
CA THR A 381 -5.04 27.34 30.36
C THR A 381 -5.58 27.19 31.78
N ILE A 382 -4.81 26.59 32.70
CA ILE A 382 -5.21 26.43 34.11
C ILE A 382 -5.33 27.80 34.80
N VAL A 383 -4.38 28.72 34.55
CA VAL A 383 -4.43 30.08 35.12
C VAL A 383 -5.64 30.85 34.60
N LEU A 384 -5.94 30.77 33.30
CA LEU A 384 -7.12 31.41 32.72
C LEU A 384 -8.43 30.84 33.31
N LEU A 385 -8.52 29.53 33.50
CA LEU A 385 -9.65 28.88 34.17
C LEU A 385 -9.79 29.34 35.62
N ALA A 386 -8.68 29.43 36.37
CA ALA A 386 -8.68 29.92 37.75
C ALA A 386 -9.14 31.38 37.85
N ILE A 387 -8.73 32.25 36.91
CA ILE A 387 -9.17 33.64 36.83
C ILE A 387 -10.68 33.71 36.54
N VAL A 388 -11.19 32.91 35.60
CA VAL A 388 -12.63 32.86 35.29
C VAL A 388 -13.43 32.39 36.50
N VAL A 389 -12.97 31.37 37.22
CA VAL A 389 -13.60 30.90 38.46
C VAL A 389 -13.55 31.98 39.54
N ALA A 390 -12.41 32.64 39.73
CA ALA A 390 -12.26 33.72 40.71
C ALA A 390 -13.19 34.91 40.39
N ILE A 391 -13.30 35.31 39.13
CA ILE A 391 -14.24 36.36 38.68
C ILE A 391 -15.68 35.93 38.99
N ASN A 392 -16.08 34.70 38.63
CA ASN A 392 -17.42 34.20 38.94
C ASN A 392 -17.71 34.14 40.44
N CYS A 393 -16.72 33.74 41.26
CA CYS A 393 -16.85 33.75 42.72
C CYS A 393 -16.93 35.18 43.29
N CYS A 394 -16.16 36.12 42.75
CA CYS A 394 -16.21 37.53 43.15
C CYS A 394 -17.52 38.20 42.74
N CYS A 395 -18.03 37.94 41.52
CA CYS A 395 -19.33 38.41 41.06
C CYS A 395 -20.45 37.85 41.93
N ARG A 396 -20.44 36.54 42.25
CA ARG A 396 -21.42 35.94 43.18
C ARG A 396 -21.34 36.53 44.59
N ARG A 397 -20.13 36.81 45.11
CA ARG A 397 -19.97 37.49 46.41
C ARG A 397 -20.47 38.93 46.37
N TYR A 398 -20.27 39.63 45.25
CA TYR A 398 -20.77 40.98 45.05
C TYR A 398 -22.31 41.02 44.99
N GLU A 399 -22.94 40.11 44.24
CA GLU A 399 -24.39 39.96 44.21
C GLU A 399 -24.97 39.63 45.59
N HIS A 400 -24.36 38.69 46.33
CA HIS A 400 -24.80 38.38 47.71
C HIS A 400 -24.68 39.59 48.65
N LYS A 401 -23.65 40.43 48.47
CA LYS A 401 -23.46 41.64 49.27
C LYS A 401 -24.47 42.73 48.89
N ILE A 402 -24.86 42.84 47.62
CA ILE A 402 -25.95 43.73 47.18
C ILE A 402 -27.30 43.26 47.73
N ASP A 403 -27.58 41.96 47.72
CA ASP A 403 -28.83 41.41 48.27
C ASP A 403 -28.95 41.60 49.79
N GLU A 404 -27.85 41.49 50.54
CA GLU A 404 -27.83 41.84 51.96
C GLU A 404 -28.03 43.33 52.21
N LEU A 405 -27.39 44.21 51.43
CA LEU A 405 -27.59 45.66 51.51
C LEU A 405 -29.02 46.06 51.15
N ALA A 406 -29.62 45.45 50.12
CA ALA A 406 -30.99 45.71 49.67
C ALA A 406 -32.06 45.32 50.70
N LYS A 407 -31.79 44.33 51.57
CA LYS A 407 -32.68 43.98 52.70
C LYS A 407 -32.64 45.00 53.84
N ASN A 408 -31.58 45.80 53.95
CA ASN A 408 -31.38 46.77 55.03
C ASN A 408 -31.80 48.21 54.64
N PHE A 409 -32.23 48.44 53.39
CA PHE A 409 -32.84 49.71 53.01
C PHE A 409 -34.34 49.75 53.34
N PRO A 410 -34.84 50.81 53.98
CA PRO A 410 -36.26 50.95 54.29
C PRO A 410 -37.07 50.91 53.00
N ARG A 411 -38.03 49.99 52.92
CA ARG A 411 -38.98 49.91 51.80
C ARG A 411 -39.76 51.21 51.74
N LYS A 412 -39.73 51.88 50.58
CA LYS A 412 -40.55 53.07 50.34
C LYS A 412 -42.02 52.71 50.61
N PRO A 413 -42.80 53.57 51.31
CA PRO A 413 -44.19 53.30 51.55
C PRO A 413 -44.96 53.22 50.21
N PRO A 414 -46.01 52.40 50.12
CA PRO A 414 -46.84 52.31 48.94
C PRO A 414 -47.46 53.68 48.61
N VAL A 415 -47.70 53.92 47.32
CA VAL A 415 -48.21 55.18 46.77
C VAL A 415 -49.54 55.54 47.46
N GLY A 416 -49.57 56.66 48.19
CA GLY A 416 -50.75 57.17 48.91
C GLY A 416 -50.53 57.60 50.38
N ALA A 417 -49.33 57.44 50.93
CA ALA A 417 -48.99 57.92 52.29
C ALA A 417 -48.60 59.41 52.31
N ASP A 418 -48.90 60.12 53.41
CA ASP A 418 -48.63 61.54 53.66
C ASP A 418 -47.12 61.81 53.85
N TRP A 419 -46.56 62.74 53.07
CA TRP A 419 -45.11 62.94 52.88
C TRP A 419 -44.48 64.00 53.81
N THR A 420 -45.19 64.47 54.82
CA THR A 420 -44.81 65.68 55.59
C THR A 420 -43.74 65.47 56.69
N THR A 421 -43.11 64.30 56.81
CA THR A 421 -42.21 63.99 57.97
C THR A 421 -40.89 63.26 57.66
N TRP A 422 -40.39 63.24 56.41
CA TRP A 422 -39.07 62.62 56.15
C TRP A 422 -37.91 63.63 56.26
N LYS A 423 -37.12 63.54 57.34
CA LYS A 423 -35.86 64.29 57.58
C LYS A 423 -34.66 63.48 57.07
N TYR A 424 -33.78 64.10 56.28
CA TYR A 424 -32.48 63.54 55.90
C TYR A 424 -31.49 63.66 57.06
N ILE A 425 -30.75 62.58 57.34
CA ILE A 425 -29.62 62.56 58.29
C ILE A 425 -28.35 62.52 57.43
N ASP A 426 -27.70 63.68 57.31
CA ASP A 426 -26.27 63.79 57.02
C ASP A 426 -25.57 64.23 58.31
N ASP A 427 -24.27 63.91 58.39
CA ASP A 427 -23.27 64.32 59.38
C ASP A 427 -23.19 63.55 60.69
N GLU A 428 -22.36 62.49 60.69
CA GLU A 428 -21.34 62.27 61.74
C GLU A 428 -20.31 61.23 61.27
N SER A 429 -19.21 61.68 60.65
CA SER A 429 -17.97 60.88 60.61
C SER A 429 -16.73 61.76 60.46
N THR A 430 -16.10 62.12 61.58
CA THR A 430 -14.68 62.46 61.60
C THR A 430 -13.99 61.91 62.86
N SER A 431 -13.17 60.89 62.61
CA SER A 431 -11.87 60.61 63.24
C SER A 431 -11.71 60.74 64.77
N SER A 432 -11.44 59.61 65.42
CA SER A 432 -10.48 59.55 66.53
C SER A 432 -9.36 58.54 66.21
N THR A 433 -8.14 59.07 66.07
CA THR A 433 -6.88 58.34 66.21
C THR A 433 -6.31 58.64 67.59
N LYS A 434 -5.87 57.61 68.34
CA LYS A 434 -4.59 57.53 69.10
C LYS A 434 -4.64 56.44 70.17
N SER A 435 -3.73 55.47 70.07
CA SER A 435 -2.67 55.12 71.04
C SER A 435 -2.11 53.76 70.69
#